data_AF-A0AAV8WYN0-F1
#
_entry.id   AF-A0AAV8WYN0-F1
#
_cell.length_a   1.000
_cell.length_b   1.000
_cell.length_c   1.000
_cell.angle_alpha   90.00
_cell.angle_beta   90.00
_cell.angle_gamma   90.00
#
_symmetry.space_group_name_H-M   'P 1'
#
loop_
_entity.id
_entity.type
_entity.pdbx_description
1 polymer ?
#
loop_
_entity_poly.entity_id
_entity_poly.type
_entity_poly.pdbx_seq_one_letter_code
_entity_poly.pdbx_strand_id
1 'polypeptide(L)'
;MELPGFALSPSDIVSDPQFFVEGFSRFDVQQGELGDCWLLAAAANLTLYRRLFFQIVPDDQSFEDKYAGIFHFRFWQYGRWIDVVIDDRLPTYRGELIFLHSTEENEFWSALLEKAYAKLHGSYEALKGGSTCEAMEDFTGGVTEMYEMDACPPNLFQIIIKAYERSSLMGCSIEPDPNVVEAQTPEGLIRGHAYSITRVQYVDIQTPNVTGKIPLLRLRNPWGNESEWNGPWSDGAPEWRFISESEKEELGLTFDNDGEFWMSFRDFQTHYSRLEICNLNPDSLSDEELREGHKKKWEMSVFEGEWVRGVTAGGCRNFLDSFWHNPQYRVQLTEVDDGDEDGSCTMIVALMQKNRRQIRSMGADLLTVGFAIYHVTRSPSFINLREVSCRFKLPPGTYCIVPSTYDPNEEGEFLLRVFSEHKNVMEYGGYNSDYLSSHRDNEVDEEEDEPQEPSYPQPQSPQNPYTPTPSYPNSPGYPVSSSGYPNPYPGYPSYPQNSGYPYPQHPNPNPYPGYPGYPPPNPQPQQGRSSHSGDPIMNFFNKLFK
;
A
#
# COMPACT_ATOMS: atom_id res chain seq x y z
N MET A 1 -40.19 -11.28 9.38
CA MET A 1 -40.93 -10.09 9.84
C MET A 1 -39.86 -9.02 10.01
N GLU A 2 -39.59 -8.29 8.94
CA GLU A 2 -38.61 -7.19 8.93
C GLU A 2 -39.14 -6.09 9.86
N LEU A 3 -38.32 -5.67 10.83
CA LEU A 3 -38.67 -4.51 11.66
C LEU A 3 -38.40 -3.26 10.81
N PRO A 4 -39.41 -2.43 10.51
CA PRO A 4 -39.23 -1.24 9.69
C PRO A 4 -38.42 -0.19 10.47
N GLY A 5 -37.38 0.38 9.85
CA GLY A 5 -36.75 1.63 10.31
C GLY A 5 -35.27 1.59 10.74
N PHE A 6 -34.55 0.48 10.55
CA PHE A 6 -33.11 0.41 10.90
C PHE A 6 -32.15 0.36 9.69
N ALA A 7 -32.66 0.07 8.50
CA ALA A 7 -31.94 0.24 7.26
C ALA A 7 -32.88 0.82 6.22
N LEU A 8 -32.51 1.96 5.63
CA LEU A 8 -33.33 2.72 4.68
C LEU A 8 -32.55 2.91 3.38
N SER A 9 -33.26 2.94 2.25
CA SER A 9 -32.66 3.42 1.01
C SER A 9 -32.51 4.95 1.07
N PRO A 10 -31.55 5.56 0.36
CA PRO A 10 -31.44 7.01 0.24
C PRO A 10 -32.75 7.70 -0.17
N SER A 11 -33.54 7.07 -1.03
CA SER A 11 -34.87 7.56 -1.44
C SER A 11 -35.91 7.55 -0.32
N ASP A 12 -35.71 6.79 0.75
CA ASP A 12 -36.55 6.80 1.95
C ASP A 12 -36.05 7.82 3.01
N ILE A 13 -34.81 8.29 2.88
CA ILE A 13 -34.16 9.25 3.79
C ILE A 13 -34.39 10.68 3.31
N VAL A 14 -34.12 10.95 2.03
CA VAL A 14 -34.26 12.27 1.39
C VAL A 14 -35.07 12.20 0.10
N SER A 15 -35.60 13.35 -0.34
CA SER A 15 -36.44 13.43 -1.55
C SER A 15 -35.70 13.39 -2.87
N ASP A 16 -34.41 13.78 -2.88
CA ASP A 16 -33.58 13.90 -4.09
C ASP A 16 -32.18 13.33 -3.83
N PRO A 17 -32.06 12.00 -3.64
CA PRO A 17 -30.79 11.37 -3.37
C PRO A 17 -29.87 11.47 -4.59
N GLN A 18 -28.64 11.89 -4.36
CA GLN A 18 -27.62 12.07 -5.36
C GLN A 18 -26.42 11.19 -5.02
N PHE A 19 -25.78 10.65 -6.06
CA PHE A 19 -24.56 9.88 -5.85
C PHE A 19 -23.40 10.84 -5.58
N PHE A 20 -23.34 11.92 -6.36
CA PHE A 20 -22.41 13.05 -6.22
C PHE A 20 -23.19 14.36 -6.20
N VAL A 21 -22.81 15.29 -5.34
CA VAL A 21 -23.33 16.66 -5.30
C VAL A 21 -22.19 17.61 -5.64
N GLU A 22 -22.28 18.29 -6.79
CA GLU A 22 -21.24 19.20 -7.30
C GLU A 22 -19.83 18.59 -7.45
N GLY A 23 -19.70 17.27 -7.39
CA GLY A 23 -18.44 16.55 -7.58
C GLY A 23 -18.20 15.55 -6.46
N PHE A 24 -16.94 15.42 -6.07
CA PHE A 24 -16.53 14.65 -4.90
C PHE A 24 -15.45 15.45 -4.16
N SER A 25 -15.50 15.42 -2.85
CA SER A 25 -14.62 16.18 -1.98
C SER A 25 -14.32 15.42 -0.70
N ARG A 26 -13.21 15.78 -0.07
CA ARG A 26 -12.86 15.28 1.26
C ARG A 26 -13.96 15.60 2.29
N PHE A 27 -14.73 16.66 2.08
CA PHE A 27 -15.82 17.08 2.97
C PHE A 27 -17.03 16.13 2.97
N ASP A 28 -17.16 15.30 1.93
CA ASP A 28 -18.19 14.27 1.83
C ASP A 28 -17.90 13.06 2.74
N VAL A 29 -16.77 13.09 3.45
CA VAL A 29 -16.31 12.06 4.37
C VAL A 29 -16.33 12.60 5.79
N GLN A 30 -17.44 12.32 6.49
CA GLN A 30 -17.68 12.63 7.90
C GLN A 30 -17.89 11.36 8.71
N GLN A 31 -17.25 11.29 9.88
CA GLN A 31 -17.36 10.13 10.77
C GLN A 31 -18.72 10.07 11.48
N GLY A 32 -19.34 8.89 11.42
CA GLY A 32 -20.49 8.56 12.26
C GLY A 32 -20.08 7.95 13.61
N GLU A 33 -20.89 7.04 14.13
CA GLU A 33 -20.68 6.41 15.44
C GLU A 33 -19.67 5.24 15.42
N LEU A 34 -19.18 4.85 14.24
CA LEU A 34 -18.20 3.76 14.10
C LEU A 34 -16.76 4.26 14.32
N GLY A 35 -15.97 3.44 15.01
CA GLY A 35 -14.56 3.71 15.28
C GLY A 35 -13.66 3.27 14.13
N ASP A 36 -13.93 3.74 12.93
CA ASP A 36 -13.22 3.42 11.70
C ASP A 36 -12.62 4.66 11.02
N CYS A 37 -12.29 5.68 11.79
CA CYS A 37 -11.59 6.90 11.36
C CYS A 37 -10.38 6.66 10.42
N TRP A 38 -9.70 5.53 10.60
CA TRP A 38 -8.61 5.07 9.72
C TRP A 38 -9.04 4.86 8.26
N LEU A 39 -10.26 4.36 8.03
CA LEU A 39 -10.86 4.20 6.71
C LEU A 39 -11.23 5.56 6.12
N LEU A 40 -11.82 6.43 6.93
CA LEU A 40 -12.26 7.76 6.52
C LEU A 40 -11.08 8.66 6.14
N ALA A 41 -10.00 8.63 6.93
CA ALA A 41 -8.77 9.36 6.60
C ALA A 41 -8.18 8.90 5.26
N ALA A 42 -8.27 7.60 4.94
CA ALA A 42 -7.87 7.07 3.64
C ALA A 42 -8.85 7.50 2.53
N ALA A 43 -10.16 7.44 2.75
CA ALA A 43 -11.19 7.83 1.78
C ALA A 43 -11.11 9.32 1.43
N ALA A 44 -10.93 10.19 2.43
CA ALA A 44 -10.72 11.62 2.25
C ALA A 44 -9.49 11.91 1.35
N ASN A 45 -8.41 11.15 1.52
CA ASN A 45 -7.21 11.27 0.67
C ASN A 45 -7.46 10.87 -0.79
N LEU A 46 -8.39 9.95 -1.08
CA LEU A 46 -8.72 9.56 -2.46
C LEU A 46 -9.28 10.73 -3.26
N THR A 47 -10.04 11.61 -2.61
CA THR A 47 -10.68 12.76 -3.25
C THR A 47 -9.68 13.77 -3.80
N LEU A 48 -8.41 13.70 -3.36
CA LEU A 48 -7.33 14.55 -3.88
C LEU A 48 -6.88 14.14 -5.29
N TYR A 49 -7.23 12.93 -5.75
CA TYR A 49 -6.72 12.34 -6.99
C TYR A 49 -7.86 11.75 -7.82
N ARG A 50 -8.41 12.54 -8.75
CA ARG A 50 -9.59 12.20 -9.57
C ARG A 50 -9.52 10.82 -10.23
N ARG A 51 -8.40 10.50 -10.89
CA ARG A 51 -8.25 9.21 -11.59
C ARG A 51 -8.30 8.03 -10.63
N LEU A 52 -7.60 8.15 -9.52
CA LEU A 52 -7.60 7.13 -8.47
C LEU A 52 -9.01 7.03 -7.89
N PHE A 53 -9.64 8.13 -7.51
CA PHE A 53 -11.01 8.16 -7.00
C PHE A 53 -11.98 7.34 -7.88
N PHE A 54 -12.05 7.63 -9.18
CA PHE A 54 -12.96 6.92 -10.10
C PHE A 54 -12.56 5.48 -10.39
N GLN A 55 -11.34 5.06 -10.04
CA GLN A 55 -10.97 3.65 -10.05
C GLN A 55 -11.66 2.88 -8.92
N ILE A 56 -11.83 3.48 -7.73
CA ILE A 56 -12.52 2.87 -6.57
C ILE A 56 -14.03 3.09 -6.63
N VAL A 57 -14.45 4.32 -7.00
CA VAL A 57 -15.84 4.79 -7.03
C VAL A 57 -16.23 5.11 -8.48
N PRO A 58 -16.68 4.14 -9.28
CA PRO A 58 -17.04 4.36 -10.68
C PRO A 58 -18.10 5.46 -10.87
N ASP A 59 -17.93 6.29 -11.92
CA ASP A 59 -18.81 7.42 -12.27
C ASP A 59 -20.02 7.04 -13.14
N ASP A 60 -20.21 5.75 -13.40
CA ASP A 60 -21.33 5.19 -14.15
C ASP A 60 -22.55 4.86 -13.28
N GLN A 61 -22.61 5.43 -12.07
CA GLN A 61 -23.62 5.16 -11.04
C GLN A 61 -24.48 6.40 -10.77
N SER A 62 -25.79 6.20 -10.57
CA SER A 62 -26.75 7.28 -10.32
C SER A 62 -28.00 6.76 -9.61
N PHE A 63 -28.68 7.65 -8.88
CA PHE A 63 -30.03 7.42 -8.35
C PHE A 63 -31.13 7.75 -9.36
N GLU A 64 -30.79 8.35 -10.51
CA GLU A 64 -31.74 8.73 -11.56
C GLU A 64 -31.69 7.77 -12.76
N ASP A 65 -30.57 7.76 -13.51
CA ASP A 65 -30.45 6.96 -14.73
C ASP A 65 -30.24 5.48 -14.42
N LYS A 66 -31.10 4.62 -14.97
CA LYS A 66 -31.07 3.15 -14.80
C LYS A 66 -30.98 2.68 -13.34
N TYR A 67 -31.47 3.48 -12.42
CA TYR A 67 -31.44 3.17 -11.00
C TYR A 67 -32.23 1.91 -10.67
N ALA A 68 -31.59 1.00 -9.92
CA ALA A 68 -32.17 -0.26 -9.47
C ALA A 68 -31.82 -0.60 -8.00
N GLY A 69 -31.39 0.39 -7.21
CA GLY A 69 -30.98 0.19 -5.82
C GLY A 69 -29.69 -0.64 -5.69
N ILE A 70 -28.81 -0.58 -6.69
CA ILE A 70 -27.58 -1.38 -6.78
C ILE A 70 -26.40 -0.48 -7.17
N PHE A 71 -25.30 -0.65 -6.46
CA PHE A 71 -24.06 0.12 -6.63
C PHE A 71 -22.85 -0.83 -6.57
N HIS A 72 -21.69 -0.39 -7.03
CA HIS A 72 -20.46 -1.16 -6.98
C HIS A 72 -19.22 -0.28 -6.76
N PHE A 73 -18.22 -0.89 -6.14
CA PHE A 73 -16.95 -0.26 -5.78
C PHE A 73 -15.81 -1.24 -6.04
N ARG A 74 -14.61 -0.73 -6.32
CA ARG A 74 -13.45 -1.57 -6.59
C ARG A 74 -12.39 -1.43 -5.52
N PHE A 75 -11.98 -2.57 -4.96
CA PHE A 75 -10.90 -2.61 -3.97
C PHE A 75 -9.78 -3.49 -4.45
N TRP A 76 -8.55 -3.07 -4.20
CA TRP A 76 -7.38 -3.87 -4.42
C TRP A 76 -7.26 -4.92 -3.31
N GLN A 77 -7.10 -6.19 -3.69
CA GLN A 77 -6.85 -7.31 -2.80
C GLN A 77 -5.78 -8.21 -3.42
N TYR A 78 -4.64 -8.32 -2.73
CA TYR A 78 -3.56 -9.28 -3.05
C TYR A 78 -3.08 -9.24 -4.51
N GLY A 79 -2.96 -8.04 -5.08
CA GLY A 79 -2.49 -7.84 -6.46
C GLY A 79 -3.58 -7.71 -7.50
N ARG A 80 -4.86 -7.78 -7.13
CA ARG A 80 -6.00 -7.76 -8.06
C ARG A 80 -7.07 -6.79 -7.61
N TRP A 81 -7.73 -6.14 -8.56
CA TRP A 81 -8.91 -5.33 -8.30
C TRP A 81 -10.15 -6.24 -8.22
N ILE A 82 -10.91 -6.11 -7.15
CA ILE A 82 -12.15 -6.84 -6.90
C ILE A 82 -13.30 -5.86 -6.95
N ASP A 83 -14.30 -6.17 -7.77
CA ASP A 83 -15.55 -5.41 -7.86
C ASP A 83 -16.55 -5.92 -6.82
N VAL A 84 -16.96 -5.03 -5.91
CA VAL A 84 -17.86 -5.32 -4.79
C VAL A 84 -19.18 -4.61 -5.03
N VAL A 85 -20.19 -5.41 -5.38
CA VAL A 85 -21.56 -4.94 -5.63
C VAL A 85 -22.36 -4.93 -4.33
N ILE A 86 -23.11 -3.88 -4.05
CA ILE A 86 -23.98 -3.73 -2.87
C ILE A 86 -25.37 -3.23 -3.28
N ASP A 87 -26.36 -3.51 -2.44
CA ASP A 87 -27.60 -2.72 -2.45
C ASP A 87 -27.38 -1.38 -1.74
N ASP A 88 -28.34 -0.48 -1.82
CA ASP A 88 -28.24 0.88 -1.29
C ASP A 88 -28.81 1.08 0.12
N ARG A 89 -29.29 0.01 0.77
CA ARG A 89 -29.89 0.12 2.12
C ARG A 89 -28.84 0.44 3.16
N LEU A 90 -28.85 1.64 3.72
CA LEU A 90 -27.85 2.10 4.69
C LEU A 90 -28.37 1.96 6.12
N PRO A 91 -27.49 1.63 7.09
CA PRO A 91 -27.82 1.67 8.52
C PRO A 91 -28.32 3.05 8.95
N THR A 92 -29.50 3.10 9.56
CA THR A 92 -30.11 4.34 10.06
C THR A 92 -30.65 4.22 11.46
N TYR A 93 -30.66 5.32 12.21
CA TYR A 93 -31.37 5.45 13.46
C TYR A 93 -32.21 6.72 13.45
N ARG A 94 -33.53 6.55 13.59
CA ARG A 94 -34.53 7.64 13.52
C ARG A 94 -34.53 8.41 12.19
N GLY A 95 -34.19 7.73 11.09
CA GLY A 95 -34.15 8.32 9.76
C GLY A 95 -32.78 8.86 9.36
N GLU A 96 -31.85 9.02 10.30
CA GLU A 96 -30.51 9.54 10.06
C GLU A 96 -29.50 8.41 9.86
N LEU A 97 -28.50 8.63 9.00
CA LEU A 97 -27.34 7.75 8.86
C LEU A 97 -26.55 7.71 10.18
N ILE A 98 -26.13 6.52 10.60
CA ILE A 98 -25.36 6.33 11.84
C ILE A 98 -23.85 6.17 11.62
N PHE A 99 -23.44 5.92 10.38
CA PHE A 99 -22.03 5.72 10.02
C PHE A 99 -21.56 6.83 9.09
N LEU A 100 -20.62 6.56 8.18
CA LEU A 100 -20.05 7.57 7.29
C LEU A 100 -21.15 8.24 6.46
N HIS A 101 -21.13 9.57 6.42
CA HIS A 101 -22.04 10.41 5.62
C HIS A 101 -21.33 11.66 5.09
N SER A 102 -21.97 12.34 4.13
CA SER A 102 -21.52 13.64 3.61
C SER A 102 -22.05 14.80 4.45
N THR A 103 -21.42 15.97 4.37
CA THR A 103 -22.00 17.23 4.86
C THR A 103 -23.24 17.63 4.07
N GLU A 104 -23.33 17.22 2.80
CA GLU A 104 -24.52 17.39 1.98
C GLU A 104 -25.50 16.25 2.28
N GLU A 105 -26.67 16.60 2.83
CA GLU A 105 -27.66 15.61 3.32
C GLU A 105 -28.16 14.65 2.24
N ASN A 106 -28.07 15.05 0.97
CA ASN A 106 -28.53 14.27 -0.16
C ASN A 106 -27.42 13.56 -0.96
N GLU A 107 -26.18 13.54 -0.48
CA GLU A 107 -25.06 12.85 -1.13
C GLU A 107 -24.69 11.52 -0.45
N PHE A 108 -24.52 10.44 -1.23
CA PHE A 108 -24.43 9.08 -0.66
C PHE A 108 -23.24 8.23 -1.12
N TRP A 109 -22.35 8.69 -2.01
CA TRP A 109 -21.23 7.85 -2.49
C TRP A 109 -20.35 7.33 -1.34
N SER A 110 -20.11 8.17 -0.34
CA SER A 110 -19.18 7.89 0.75
C SER A 110 -19.75 6.88 1.75
N ALA A 111 -21.04 7.00 2.07
CA ALA A 111 -21.78 6.02 2.88
C ALA A 111 -21.83 4.64 2.21
N LEU A 112 -22.04 4.62 0.89
CA LEU A 112 -22.06 3.40 0.09
C LEU A 112 -20.66 2.77 -0.05
N LEU A 113 -19.61 3.58 -0.15
CA LEU A 113 -18.22 3.11 -0.17
C LEU A 113 -17.89 2.35 1.13
N GLU A 114 -18.21 2.94 2.29
CA GLU A 114 -18.02 2.32 3.60
C GLU A 114 -18.79 0.99 3.69
N LYS A 115 -20.03 0.95 3.20
CA LYS A 115 -20.82 -0.29 3.14
C LYS A 115 -20.18 -1.36 2.27
N ALA A 116 -19.66 -1.01 1.11
CA ALA A 116 -18.99 -1.95 0.22
C ALA A 116 -17.71 -2.51 0.87
N TYR A 117 -16.97 -1.66 1.58
CA TYR A 117 -15.79 -2.06 2.32
C TYR A 117 -16.13 -2.95 3.53
N ALA A 118 -17.20 -2.62 4.27
CA ALA A 118 -17.75 -3.47 5.33
C ALA A 118 -18.16 -4.85 4.80
N LYS A 119 -18.80 -4.90 3.62
CA LYS A 119 -19.13 -6.17 2.96
C LYS A 119 -17.89 -6.97 2.59
N LEU A 120 -16.84 -6.33 2.06
CA LEU A 120 -15.58 -6.99 1.72
C LEU A 120 -14.95 -7.66 2.96
N HIS A 121 -15.02 -7.00 4.11
CA HIS A 121 -14.46 -7.50 5.38
C HIS A 121 -15.46 -8.31 6.23
N GLY A 122 -16.71 -8.44 5.79
CA GLY A 122 -17.75 -9.31 6.33
C GLY A 122 -18.82 -8.63 7.20
N SER A 123 -18.51 -7.50 7.85
CA SER A 123 -19.50 -6.65 8.55
C SER A 123 -18.92 -5.27 8.89
N TYR A 124 -19.78 -4.32 9.26
CA TYR A 124 -19.34 -3.02 9.80
C TYR A 124 -18.52 -3.16 11.09
N GLU A 125 -18.88 -4.11 11.97
CA GLU A 125 -18.10 -4.36 13.19
C GLU A 125 -16.65 -4.77 12.88
N ALA A 126 -16.43 -5.45 11.75
CA ALA A 126 -15.09 -5.84 11.31
C ALA A 126 -14.19 -4.65 10.93
N LEU A 127 -14.77 -3.46 10.70
CA LEU A 127 -14.03 -2.24 10.41
C LEU A 127 -13.57 -1.49 11.68
N LYS A 128 -14.02 -1.91 12.87
CA LYS A 128 -13.65 -1.27 14.12
C LYS A 128 -12.18 -1.54 14.45
N GLY A 129 -11.38 -0.48 14.42
CA GLY A 129 -9.95 -0.54 14.75
C GLY A 129 -9.11 -1.21 13.65
N GLY A 130 -8.62 -0.38 12.73
CA GLY A 130 -7.63 -0.74 11.70
C GLY A 130 -6.54 0.32 11.62
N SER A 131 -5.67 0.20 10.61
CA SER A 131 -4.62 1.18 10.31
C SER A 131 -4.91 1.86 8.98
N THR A 132 -4.64 3.17 8.89
CA THR A 132 -4.87 3.95 7.67
C THR A 132 -4.12 3.35 6.48
N CYS A 133 -2.94 2.78 6.71
CA CYS A 133 -2.17 2.04 5.71
C CYS A 133 -2.96 0.89 5.08
N GLU A 134 -3.72 0.12 5.87
CA GLU A 134 -4.49 -1.01 5.36
C GLU A 134 -5.55 -0.55 4.35
N ALA A 135 -6.27 0.52 4.67
CA ALA A 135 -7.26 1.12 3.77
C ALA A 135 -6.60 1.73 2.54
N MET A 136 -5.49 2.47 2.70
CA MET A 136 -4.77 3.06 1.57
C MET A 136 -4.24 1.99 0.61
N GLU A 137 -3.74 0.85 1.11
CA GLU A 137 -3.35 -0.28 0.26
C GLU A 137 -4.54 -0.85 -0.50
N ASP A 138 -5.66 -1.08 0.19
CA ASP A 138 -6.87 -1.64 -0.40
C ASP A 138 -7.53 -0.67 -1.39
N PHE A 139 -7.31 0.64 -1.26
CA PHE A 139 -7.80 1.64 -2.20
C PHE A 139 -6.87 1.89 -3.38
N THR A 140 -5.56 1.68 -3.25
CA THR A 140 -4.60 2.12 -4.27
C THR A 140 -3.82 0.99 -4.92
N GLY A 141 -3.74 -0.15 -4.25
CA GLY A 141 -2.76 -1.19 -4.54
C GLY A 141 -1.32 -0.74 -4.36
N GLY A 142 -1.08 0.40 -3.70
CA GLY A 142 0.22 0.98 -3.42
C GLY A 142 0.97 0.27 -2.28
N VAL A 143 2.16 0.76 -1.96
CA VAL A 143 3.00 0.23 -0.86
C VAL A 143 3.03 1.22 0.28
N THR A 144 2.77 0.73 1.50
CA THR A 144 2.80 1.60 2.68
C THR A 144 4.13 1.63 3.39
N GLU A 145 4.40 2.72 4.10
CA GLU A 145 5.50 2.90 5.01
C GLU A 145 4.97 3.55 6.29
N MET A 146 5.49 3.14 7.44
CA MET A 146 5.11 3.70 8.74
C MET A 146 6.34 4.24 9.46
N TYR A 147 6.20 5.44 10.01
CA TYR A 147 7.25 6.13 10.76
C TYR A 147 6.73 6.47 12.16
N GLU A 148 7.40 5.97 13.18
CA GLU A 148 7.21 6.40 14.57
C GLU A 148 8.00 7.70 14.79
N MET A 149 7.36 8.73 15.35
CA MET A 149 7.97 10.07 15.47
C MET A 149 9.19 10.08 16.41
N ASP A 150 9.21 9.22 17.43
CA ASP A 150 10.31 9.10 18.38
C ASP A 150 11.59 8.47 17.79
N ALA A 151 11.44 7.75 16.68
CA ALA A 151 12.50 7.03 15.98
C ALA A 151 12.62 7.46 14.50
N CYS A 152 12.10 8.64 14.15
CA CYS A 152 12.08 9.09 12.76
C CYS A 152 13.47 9.48 12.22
N PRO A 153 13.72 9.28 10.91
CA PRO A 153 14.99 9.66 10.31
C PRO A 153 15.14 11.20 10.23
N PRO A 154 16.37 11.73 10.26
CA PRO A 154 16.60 13.18 10.26
C PRO A 154 16.13 13.87 8.97
N ASN A 155 16.01 13.13 7.87
CA ASN A 155 15.50 13.62 6.59
C ASN A 155 13.99 13.36 6.40
N LEU A 156 13.22 13.12 7.47
CA LEU A 156 11.79 12.79 7.38
C LEU A 156 10.99 13.80 6.54
N PHE A 157 11.21 15.11 6.70
CA PHE A 157 10.49 16.09 5.89
C PHE A 157 10.78 15.97 4.38
N GLN A 158 12.03 15.62 4.01
CA GLN A 158 12.37 15.33 2.62
C GLN A 158 11.66 14.08 2.10
N ILE A 159 11.45 13.08 2.95
CA ILE A 159 10.65 11.90 2.58
C ILE A 159 9.19 12.31 2.33
N ILE A 160 8.61 13.11 3.24
CA ILE A 160 7.23 13.59 3.14
C ILE A 160 7.02 14.44 1.88
N ILE A 161 7.92 15.38 1.57
CA ILE A 161 7.78 16.21 0.36
C ILE A 161 7.96 15.39 -0.91
N LYS A 162 8.93 14.45 -0.95
CA LYS A 162 9.11 13.53 -2.09
C LYS A 162 7.91 12.60 -2.29
N ALA A 163 7.24 12.21 -1.21
CA ALA A 163 6.01 11.44 -1.24
C ALA A 163 4.84 12.28 -1.79
N TYR A 164 4.70 13.53 -1.31
CA TYR A 164 3.70 14.48 -1.80
C TYR A 164 3.86 14.77 -3.30
N GLU A 165 5.09 15.03 -3.76
CA GLU A 165 5.42 15.21 -5.19
C GLU A 165 5.05 13.99 -6.04
N ARG A 166 5.02 12.80 -5.44
CA ARG A 166 4.63 11.53 -6.08
C ARG A 166 3.17 11.15 -5.85
N SER A 167 2.37 12.10 -5.38
CA SER A 167 0.95 11.91 -5.08
C SER A 167 0.65 10.79 -4.07
N SER A 168 1.62 10.43 -3.22
CA SER A 168 1.40 9.44 -2.17
C SER A 168 0.26 9.90 -1.24
N LEU A 169 -0.57 8.95 -0.81
CA LEU A 169 -1.56 9.23 0.24
C LEU A 169 -0.85 9.25 1.58
N MET A 170 -1.21 10.18 2.47
CA MET A 170 -0.54 10.32 3.76
C MET A 170 -1.56 10.49 4.88
N GLY A 171 -1.32 9.77 5.96
CA GLY A 171 -2.10 9.84 7.19
C GLY A 171 -1.18 9.95 8.40
N CYS A 172 -1.74 10.35 9.53
CA CYS A 172 -1.01 10.43 10.79
C CYS A 172 -1.95 10.24 11.96
N SER A 173 -1.39 9.87 13.11
CA SER A 173 -2.17 9.63 14.32
C SER A 173 -1.39 9.98 15.58
N ILE A 174 -2.14 10.21 16.65
CA ILE A 174 -1.62 10.44 18.00
C ILE A 174 -1.96 9.22 18.83
N GLU A 175 -1.03 8.75 19.67
CA GLU A 175 -1.26 7.60 20.55
C GLU A 175 -2.54 7.78 21.39
N PRO A 176 -3.37 6.72 21.50
CA PRO A 176 -4.64 6.79 22.22
C PRO A 176 -4.41 6.97 23.72
N ASP A 177 -5.33 7.67 24.38
CA ASP A 177 -5.41 7.62 25.84
C ASP A 177 -5.98 6.25 26.27
N PRO A 178 -5.36 5.55 27.23
CA PRO A 178 -5.81 4.22 27.64
C PRO A 178 -7.19 4.22 28.34
N ASN A 179 -7.69 5.36 28.79
CA ASN A 179 -8.93 5.47 29.55
C ASN A 179 -10.03 6.25 28.82
N VAL A 180 -9.68 7.01 27.78
CA VAL A 180 -10.60 7.91 27.08
C VAL A 180 -10.50 7.67 25.58
N VAL A 181 -11.60 7.21 24.98
CA VAL A 181 -11.72 7.09 23.53
C VAL A 181 -11.75 8.49 22.92
N GLU A 182 -10.94 8.71 21.88
CA GLU A 182 -10.91 9.97 21.13
C GLU A 182 -10.75 11.22 22.03
N ALA A 183 -9.76 11.16 22.92
CA ALA A 183 -9.49 12.22 23.88
C ALA A 183 -8.93 13.48 23.21
N GLN A 184 -9.58 14.63 23.43
CA GLN A 184 -9.10 15.91 22.94
C GLN A 184 -7.93 16.45 23.81
N THR A 185 -6.86 16.92 23.16
CA THR A 185 -5.73 17.58 23.79
C THR A 185 -6.02 19.06 24.04
N PRO A 186 -5.25 19.74 24.91
CA PRO A 186 -5.40 21.19 25.11
C PRO A 186 -5.24 22.02 23.83
N GLU A 187 -4.47 21.50 22.86
CA GLU A 187 -4.21 22.13 21.57
C GLU A 187 -5.29 21.86 20.51
N GLY A 188 -6.38 21.20 20.88
CA GLY A 188 -7.53 20.92 20.03
C GLY A 188 -7.48 19.59 19.26
N LEU A 189 -6.32 18.90 19.27
CA LEU A 189 -6.10 17.63 18.56
C LEU A 189 -6.78 16.45 19.26
N ILE A 190 -7.07 15.37 18.53
CA ILE A 190 -7.75 14.17 19.03
C ILE A 190 -6.79 12.98 19.07
N ARG A 191 -6.70 12.31 20.23
CA ARG A 191 -5.88 11.11 20.45
C ARG A 191 -6.59 9.85 20.01
N GLY A 192 -5.84 8.85 19.53
CA GLY A 192 -6.43 7.58 19.08
C GLY A 192 -7.29 7.73 17.83
N HIS A 193 -6.97 8.73 17.01
CA HIS A 193 -7.74 9.15 15.85
C HIS A 193 -6.81 9.40 14.66
N ALA A 194 -7.29 9.12 13.44
CA ALA A 194 -6.53 9.25 12.21
C ALA A 194 -6.80 10.60 11.52
N TYR A 195 -5.74 11.28 11.10
CA TYR A 195 -5.78 12.52 10.34
C TYR A 195 -5.20 12.28 8.95
N SER A 196 -5.65 13.03 7.95
CA SER A 196 -5.08 13.04 6.61
C SER A 196 -4.07 14.18 6.48
N ILE A 197 -2.97 13.98 5.75
CA ILE A 197 -2.08 15.08 5.35
C ILE A 197 -2.43 15.46 3.91
N THR A 198 -3.02 16.63 3.73
CA THR A 198 -3.57 17.07 2.44
C THR A 198 -2.65 18.01 1.67
N ARG A 199 -1.64 18.61 2.33
CA ARG A 199 -0.64 19.45 1.66
C ARG A 199 0.70 19.47 2.40
N VAL A 200 1.79 19.56 1.64
CA VAL A 200 3.17 19.65 2.14
C VAL A 200 3.90 20.74 1.37
N GLN A 201 4.44 21.76 2.05
CA GLN A 201 5.05 22.89 1.37
C GLN A 201 6.15 23.54 2.22
N TYR A 202 7.22 23.99 1.56
CA TYR A 202 8.10 25.01 2.11
C TYR A 202 7.52 26.39 1.80
N VAL A 203 7.26 27.18 2.84
CA VAL A 203 6.70 28.54 2.73
C VAL A 203 7.80 29.55 3.02
N ASP A 204 7.96 30.54 2.15
CA ASP A 204 8.91 31.64 2.35
C ASP A 204 8.36 32.59 3.43
N ILE A 205 9.14 32.79 4.49
CA ILE A 205 8.78 33.67 5.60
C ILE A 205 9.76 34.82 5.70
N GLN A 206 9.20 36.03 5.83
CA GLN A 206 9.98 37.25 6.08
C GLN A 206 9.45 37.97 7.32
N THR A 207 10.17 37.79 8.43
CA THR A 207 9.97 38.56 9.66
C THR A 207 11.08 39.61 9.79
N PRO A 208 10.95 40.61 10.69
CA PRO A 208 12.01 41.58 10.94
C PRO A 208 13.37 40.96 11.35
N ASN A 209 13.38 39.73 11.88
CA ASN A 209 14.57 39.09 12.44
C ASN A 209 14.98 37.79 11.73
N VAL A 210 14.11 37.23 10.87
CA VAL A 210 14.29 35.92 10.24
C VAL A 210 13.76 35.99 8.80
N THR A 211 14.59 35.58 7.85
CA THR A 211 14.20 35.32 6.46
C THR A 211 14.62 33.91 6.10
N GLY A 212 13.74 33.13 5.50
CA GLY A 212 14.02 31.76 5.10
C GLY A 212 12.76 31.00 4.68
N LYS A 213 12.87 29.68 4.60
CA LYS A 213 11.74 28.79 4.32
C LYS A 213 11.35 28.04 5.59
N ILE A 214 10.05 27.92 5.86
CA ILE A 214 9.50 27.11 6.94
C ILE A 214 8.77 25.89 6.35
N PRO A 215 9.03 24.67 6.83
CA PRO A 215 8.28 23.48 6.44
C PRO A 215 6.91 23.47 7.12
N LEU A 216 5.83 23.54 6.32
CA LEU A 216 4.45 23.46 6.79
C LEU A 216 3.73 22.23 6.22
N LEU A 217 2.78 21.72 7.01
CA LEU A 217 1.86 20.65 6.65
C LEU A 217 0.43 21.15 6.81
N ARG A 218 -0.45 20.80 5.87
CA ARG A 218 -1.90 20.91 6.05
C ARG A 218 -2.45 19.54 6.39
N LEU A 219 -3.18 19.46 7.49
CA LEU A 219 -3.81 18.26 7.98
C LEU A 219 -5.34 18.41 7.92
N ARG A 220 -6.06 17.30 7.89
CA ARG A 220 -7.51 17.25 7.99
C ARG A 220 -7.96 16.27 9.07
N ASN A 221 -8.83 16.74 9.95
CA ASN A 221 -9.64 15.93 10.84
C ASN A 221 -10.86 15.37 10.08
N PRO A 222 -11.04 14.05 9.95
CA PRO A 222 -12.19 13.45 9.25
C PRO A 222 -13.54 13.64 9.97
N TRP A 223 -13.57 14.21 11.17
CA TRP A 223 -14.83 14.69 11.77
C TRP A 223 -15.39 15.95 11.10
N GLY A 224 -14.57 16.64 10.27
CA GLY A 224 -14.97 17.81 9.49
C GLY A 224 -15.70 18.89 10.29
N ASN A 225 -15.30 19.05 11.55
CA ASN A 225 -15.88 20.01 12.49
C ASN A 225 -14.79 20.88 13.13
N GLU A 226 -15.21 21.79 14.01
CA GLU A 226 -14.38 22.78 14.71
C GLU A 226 -13.27 22.21 15.64
N SER A 227 -13.08 20.89 15.69
CA SER A 227 -12.01 20.24 16.45
C SER A 227 -10.67 20.31 15.69
N GLU A 228 -10.12 21.53 15.62
CA GLU A 228 -8.91 21.88 14.88
C GLU A 228 -7.76 22.30 15.79
N TRP A 229 -6.55 22.31 15.22
CA TRP A 229 -5.35 22.83 15.87
C TRP A 229 -5.50 24.30 16.24
N ASN A 230 -5.23 24.65 17.50
CA ASN A 230 -5.33 26.02 18.01
C ASN A 230 -3.97 26.70 18.27
N GLY A 231 -2.87 26.09 17.84
CA GLY A 231 -1.50 26.60 18.01
C GLY A 231 -1.01 27.47 16.83
N PRO A 232 0.31 27.69 16.72
CA PRO A 232 0.92 28.44 15.61
C PRO A 232 0.51 27.88 14.24
N TRP A 233 0.25 28.76 13.28
CA TRP A 233 -0.24 28.44 11.93
C TRP A 233 -1.66 27.88 11.82
N SER A 234 -2.40 27.80 12.93
CA SER A 234 -3.87 27.65 12.86
C SER A 234 -4.53 28.76 12.04
N ASP A 235 -5.79 28.59 11.70
CA ASP A 235 -6.52 29.47 10.79
C ASP A 235 -6.55 30.93 11.26
N GLY A 236 -6.72 31.15 12.57
CA GLY A 236 -6.69 32.48 13.19
C GLY A 236 -5.29 33.01 13.54
N ALA A 237 -4.22 32.29 13.19
CA ALA A 237 -2.89 32.53 13.74
C ALA A 237 -2.24 33.82 13.18
N PRO A 238 -1.61 34.66 14.02
CA PRO A 238 -0.98 35.91 13.57
C PRO A 238 0.23 35.70 12.65
N GLU A 239 0.81 34.51 12.61
CA GLU A 239 1.95 34.12 11.78
C GLU A 239 1.67 34.30 10.29
N TRP A 240 0.42 34.12 9.85
CA TRP A 240 -0.01 34.34 8.47
C TRP A 240 0.22 35.78 7.98
N ARG A 241 0.42 36.76 8.88
CA ARG A 241 0.75 38.15 8.50
C ARG A 241 2.14 38.28 7.88
N PHE A 242 3.00 37.29 8.05
CA PHE A 242 4.36 37.28 7.49
C PHE A 242 4.47 36.56 6.14
N ILE A 243 3.35 36.04 5.63
CA ILE A 243 3.25 35.38 4.33
C ILE A 243 2.61 36.34 3.33
N SER A 244 3.13 36.39 2.10
CA SER A 244 2.60 37.27 1.05
C SER A 244 1.22 36.81 0.58
N GLU A 245 0.35 37.72 0.14
CA GLU A 245 -0.99 37.35 -0.34
C GLU A 245 -0.94 36.40 -1.55
N SER A 246 0.04 36.57 -2.45
CA SER A 246 0.25 35.64 -3.57
C SER A 246 0.56 34.22 -3.11
N GLU A 247 1.33 34.08 -2.04
CA GLU A 247 1.69 32.77 -1.49
C GLU A 247 0.52 32.17 -0.70
N LYS A 248 -0.29 32.99 -0.04
CA LYS A 248 -1.55 32.54 0.58
C LYS A 248 -2.55 32.01 -0.45
N GLU A 249 -2.69 32.70 -1.57
CA GLU A 249 -3.51 32.25 -2.71
C GLU A 249 -2.99 30.92 -3.26
N GLU A 250 -1.67 30.79 -3.43
CA GLU A 250 -1.05 29.54 -3.89
C GLU A 250 -1.27 28.39 -2.91
N LEU A 251 -1.14 28.66 -1.60
CA LEU A 251 -1.43 27.70 -0.53
C LEU A 251 -2.92 27.27 -0.50
N GLY A 252 -3.80 28.04 -1.14
CA GLY A 252 -5.23 27.80 -1.15
C GLY A 252 -5.79 27.84 0.26
N LEU A 253 -5.38 28.85 1.05
CA LEU A 253 -5.86 29.03 2.43
C LEU A 253 -7.36 29.31 2.40
N THR A 254 -8.13 28.34 2.89
CA THR A 254 -9.50 28.49 3.35
C THR A 254 -9.45 28.59 4.87
N PHE A 255 -10.22 29.52 5.44
CA PHE A 255 -10.33 29.71 6.88
C PHE A 255 -11.77 29.39 7.28
N ASP A 256 -12.11 28.12 7.19
CA ASP A 256 -13.44 27.57 7.40
C ASP A 256 -13.33 26.48 8.47
N ASN A 257 -14.38 26.28 9.28
CA ASN A 257 -14.38 25.25 10.32
C ASN A 257 -14.69 23.87 9.70
N ASP A 258 -13.84 23.42 8.78
CA ASP A 258 -14.03 22.25 7.93
C ASP A 258 -13.13 21.06 8.33
N GLY A 259 -12.41 21.21 9.46
CA GLY A 259 -11.47 20.24 10.01
C GLY A 259 -10.08 20.30 9.38
N GLU A 260 -9.83 21.14 8.38
CA GLU A 260 -8.49 21.40 7.85
C GLU A 260 -7.76 22.47 8.64
N PHE A 261 -6.47 22.25 8.89
CA PHE A 261 -5.62 23.24 9.53
C PHE A 261 -4.17 23.07 9.10
N TRP A 262 -3.40 24.14 9.24
CA TRP A 262 -1.96 24.10 9.02
C TRP A 262 -1.18 24.04 10.34
N MET A 263 -0.03 23.39 10.29
CA MET A 263 0.94 23.42 11.38
C MET A 263 2.37 23.34 10.86
N SER A 264 3.33 23.75 11.69
CA SER A 264 4.74 23.57 11.34
C SER A 264 5.14 22.10 11.44
N PHE A 265 6.08 21.65 10.60
CA PHE A 265 6.62 20.28 10.71
C PHE A 265 7.23 19.98 12.08
N ARG A 266 7.76 21.01 12.76
CA ARG A 266 8.29 20.88 14.11
C ARG A 266 7.19 20.55 15.12
N ASP A 267 6.06 21.24 15.04
CA ASP A 267 4.91 20.98 15.91
C ASP A 267 4.31 19.61 15.59
N PHE A 268 4.24 19.24 14.30
CA PHE A 268 3.84 17.91 13.88
C PHE A 268 4.67 16.80 14.56
N GLN A 269 6.01 16.90 14.51
CA GLN A 269 6.91 15.94 15.18
C GLN A 269 6.74 15.91 16.71
N THR A 270 6.26 17.00 17.30
CA THR A 270 6.08 17.12 18.75
C THR A 270 4.75 16.52 19.22
N HIS A 271 3.70 16.68 18.42
CA HIS A 271 2.33 16.33 18.81
C HIS A 271 1.83 14.99 18.25
N TYR A 272 2.30 14.59 17.07
CA TYR A 272 1.92 13.32 16.45
C TYR A 272 2.85 12.19 16.87
N SER A 273 2.32 10.97 16.88
CA SER A 273 3.08 9.77 17.26
C SER A 273 3.48 8.97 16.03
N ARG A 274 2.62 8.91 15.01
CA ARG A 274 2.83 8.11 13.80
C ARG A 274 2.52 8.88 12.53
N LEU A 275 3.31 8.60 11.50
CA LEU A 275 3.07 8.96 10.11
C LEU A 275 2.95 7.69 9.28
N GLU A 276 1.95 7.66 8.43
CA GLU A 276 1.61 6.58 7.51
C GLU A 276 1.64 7.14 6.09
N ILE A 277 2.43 6.54 5.20
CA ILE A 277 2.55 6.97 3.79
C ILE A 277 2.20 5.78 2.90
N CYS A 278 1.30 5.95 1.94
CA CYS A 278 1.02 4.99 0.89
C CYS A 278 1.52 5.51 -0.46
N ASN A 279 2.58 4.89 -0.97
CA ASN A 279 3.16 5.20 -2.26
C ASN A 279 2.36 4.55 -3.38
N LEU A 280 1.89 5.37 -4.31
CA LEU A 280 1.04 4.92 -5.41
C LEU A 280 1.79 4.12 -6.46
N ASN A 281 1.07 3.21 -7.12
CA ASN A 281 1.58 2.50 -8.27
C ASN A 281 1.90 3.47 -9.42
N PRO A 282 2.86 3.15 -10.31
CA PRO A 282 3.22 4.01 -11.43
C PRO A 282 2.04 4.36 -12.34
N ASP A 283 1.03 3.48 -12.41
CA ASP A 283 -0.16 3.62 -13.26
C ASP A 283 -1.29 4.42 -12.61
N SER A 284 -1.15 4.83 -11.34
CA SER A 284 -2.18 5.57 -10.59
C SER A 284 -2.36 7.00 -11.09
N LEU A 285 -1.37 7.58 -11.78
CA LEU A 285 -1.42 8.92 -12.36
C LEU A 285 -1.45 8.86 -13.89
N SER A 286 -2.20 9.75 -14.53
CA SER A 286 -2.17 9.95 -15.98
C SER A 286 -0.98 10.79 -16.44
N ASP A 287 -0.61 10.65 -17.73
CA ASP A 287 0.43 11.48 -18.34
C ASP A 287 0.10 12.98 -18.29
N GLU A 288 -1.18 13.34 -18.25
CA GLU A 288 -1.65 14.72 -18.09
C GLU A 288 -1.40 15.21 -16.66
N GLU A 289 -1.81 14.44 -15.65
CA GLU A 289 -1.55 14.72 -14.24
C GLU A 289 -0.04 14.81 -13.92
N LEU A 290 0.81 14.06 -14.64
CA LEU A 290 2.27 14.15 -14.49
C LEU A 290 2.85 15.41 -15.12
N ARG A 291 2.21 15.98 -16.15
CA ARG A 291 2.65 17.22 -16.81
C ARG A 291 2.20 18.46 -16.05
N GLU A 292 1.07 18.38 -15.35
CA GLU A 292 0.53 19.44 -14.52
C GLU A 292 1.16 19.41 -13.11
N GLY A 293 2.00 20.39 -12.79
CA GLY A 293 2.44 20.64 -11.41
C GLY A 293 3.72 19.93 -10.96
N HIS A 294 4.65 19.59 -11.87
CA HIS A 294 5.94 18.97 -11.52
C HIS A 294 5.83 17.66 -10.73
N LYS A 295 4.73 16.91 -10.89
CA LYS A 295 4.53 15.63 -10.21
C LYS A 295 5.50 14.56 -10.73
N LYS A 296 5.94 13.69 -9.84
CA LYS A 296 6.80 12.54 -10.15
C LYS A 296 6.02 11.23 -9.99
N LYS A 297 6.55 10.12 -10.49
CA LYS A 297 6.02 8.78 -10.23
C LYS A 297 7.10 7.87 -9.66
N TRP A 298 6.68 6.79 -9.02
CA TRP A 298 7.56 5.69 -8.68
C TRP A 298 7.79 4.79 -9.89
N GLU A 299 8.92 4.09 -9.93
CA GLU A 299 9.16 2.95 -10.81
C GLU A 299 8.96 1.66 -10.03
N MET A 300 8.20 0.70 -10.58
CA MET A 300 7.78 -0.51 -9.85
C MET A 300 8.15 -1.80 -10.57
N SER A 301 8.67 -2.76 -9.80
CA SER A 301 8.86 -4.17 -10.21
C SER A 301 8.10 -5.11 -9.27
N VAL A 302 7.38 -6.10 -9.82
CA VAL A 302 6.49 -7.00 -9.05
C VAL A 302 6.75 -8.48 -9.38
N PHE A 303 6.84 -9.33 -8.35
CA PHE A 303 7.03 -10.78 -8.48
C PHE A 303 6.11 -11.56 -7.54
N GLU A 304 5.52 -12.65 -8.05
CA GLU A 304 4.78 -13.62 -7.25
C GLU A 304 5.66 -14.85 -6.96
N GLY A 305 5.56 -15.38 -5.74
CA GLY A 305 6.29 -16.59 -5.33
C GLY A 305 5.62 -17.34 -4.18
N GLU A 306 6.21 -18.47 -3.80
CA GLU A 306 5.67 -19.34 -2.74
C GLU A 306 6.78 -20.02 -1.90
N TRP A 307 6.47 -20.26 -0.63
CA TRP A 307 7.25 -21.12 0.26
C TRP A 307 6.62 -22.50 0.32
N VAL A 308 7.30 -23.49 -0.25
CA VAL A 308 6.87 -24.89 -0.31
C VAL A 308 7.71 -25.72 0.66
N ARG A 309 7.04 -26.45 1.56
CA ARG A 309 7.70 -27.26 2.58
C ARG A 309 8.64 -28.30 1.95
N GLY A 310 9.86 -28.36 2.49
CA GLY A 310 10.90 -29.27 2.00
C GLY A 310 11.53 -28.87 0.65
N VAL A 311 11.12 -27.74 0.05
CA VAL A 311 11.67 -27.23 -1.22
C VAL A 311 12.19 -25.81 -1.04
N THR A 312 11.31 -24.82 -0.88
CA THR A 312 11.68 -23.38 -0.82
C THR A 312 11.41 -22.73 0.54
N ALA A 313 10.75 -23.42 1.47
CA ALA A 313 10.46 -22.91 2.82
C ALA A 313 11.69 -22.98 3.77
N GLY A 314 12.71 -22.16 3.47
CA GLY A 314 14.02 -22.21 4.11
C GLY A 314 14.13 -21.55 5.49
N GLY A 315 13.12 -20.78 5.91
CA GLY A 315 13.15 -20.00 7.16
C GLY A 315 14.09 -18.80 7.09
N CYS A 316 14.25 -18.04 8.19
CA CYS A 316 15.09 -16.84 8.24
C CYS A 316 16.59 -17.14 8.44
N ARG A 317 17.42 -16.09 8.50
CA ARG A 317 18.90 -16.21 8.59
C ARG A 317 19.41 -16.90 9.86
N ASN A 318 18.56 -17.10 10.87
CA ASN A 318 18.88 -17.93 12.04
C ASN A 318 19.06 -19.42 11.67
N PHE A 319 18.55 -19.84 10.49
CA PHE A 319 18.58 -21.21 9.98
C PHE A 319 19.45 -21.30 8.72
N LEU A 320 20.77 -21.07 8.87
CA LEU A 320 21.70 -20.99 7.74
C LEU A 320 21.73 -22.24 6.84
N ASP A 321 21.45 -23.42 7.40
CA ASP A 321 21.43 -24.69 6.65
C ASP A 321 20.31 -24.75 5.60
N SER A 322 19.22 -24.01 5.83
CA SER A 322 18.03 -24.02 4.96
C SER A 322 17.73 -22.67 4.32
N PHE A 323 18.23 -21.55 4.87
CA PHE A 323 17.93 -20.19 4.41
C PHE A 323 18.16 -19.97 2.91
N TRP A 324 19.19 -20.60 2.36
CA TRP A 324 19.57 -20.43 0.95
C TRP A 324 18.57 -21.07 -0.04
N HIS A 325 17.66 -21.92 0.44
CA HIS A 325 16.59 -22.50 -0.38
C HIS A 325 15.42 -21.52 -0.64
N ASN A 326 15.32 -20.42 0.10
CA ASN A 326 14.28 -19.42 -0.17
C ASN A 326 14.44 -18.81 -1.58
N PRO A 327 13.36 -18.38 -2.24
CA PRO A 327 13.43 -17.69 -3.53
C PRO A 327 14.35 -16.46 -3.48
N GLN A 328 15.06 -16.16 -4.57
CA GLN A 328 16.05 -15.07 -4.63
C GLN A 328 15.78 -14.16 -5.83
N TYR A 329 15.78 -12.85 -5.62
CA TYR A 329 15.47 -11.83 -6.63
C TYR A 329 16.58 -10.80 -6.72
N ARG A 330 17.04 -10.48 -7.92
CA ARG A 330 18.14 -9.54 -8.17
C ARG A 330 17.59 -8.19 -8.62
N VAL A 331 17.95 -7.08 -7.96
CA VAL A 331 17.57 -5.70 -8.34
C VAL A 331 18.81 -4.89 -8.70
N GLN A 332 18.76 -4.17 -9.82
CA GLN A 332 19.80 -3.23 -10.24
C GLN A 332 19.32 -1.78 -10.16
N LEU A 333 20.08 -0.95 -9.43
CA LEU A 333 19.86 0.50 -9.30
C LEU A 333 20.99 1.25 -10.02
N THR A 334 20.65 2.13 -10.97
CA THR A 334 21.62 2.77 -11.87
C THR A 334 21.70 4.29 -11.75
N GLU A 335 20.60 4.95 -11.40
CA GLU A 335 20.48 6.41 -11.36
C GLU A 335 20.28 6.87 -9.91
N VAL A 336 21.02 7.90 -9.50
CA VAL A 336 20.94 8.51 -8.16
C VAL A 336 19.76 9.45 -8.08
N ASP A 337 19.20 9.59 -6.87
CA ASP A 337 17.98 10.39 -6.66
C ASP A 337 18.22 11.89 -6.89
N ASP A 338 17.26 12.55 -7.53
CA ASP A 338 17.28 14.00 -7.72
C ASP A 338 17.32 14.75 -6.38
N GLY A 339 18.17 15.78 -6.29
CA GLY A 339 18.22 16.69 -5.13
C GLY A 339 18.89 16.12 -3.88
N ASP A 340 19.39 14.88 -3.95
CA ASP A 340 20.18 14.26 -2.88
C ASP A 340 21.69 14.49 -3.09
N GLU A 341 22.35 15.11 -2.11
CA GLU A 341 23.81 15.36 -2.15
C GLU A 341 24.64 14.11 -1.79
N ASP A 342 24.00 13.05 -1.31
CA ASP A 342 24.65 11.83 -0.82
C ASP A 342 24.97 10.80 -1.93
N GLY A 343 24.51 11.03 -3.16
CA GLY A 343 24.75 10.16 -4.32
C GLY A 343 24.14 8.77 -4.18
N SER A 344 23.04 8.63 -3.43
CA SER A 344 22.34 7.37 -3.22
C SER A 344 21.11 7.19 -4.12
N CYS A 345 20.65 5.95 -4.23
CA CYS A 345 19.40 5.54 -4.84
C CYS A 345 18.41 5.14 -3.73
N THR A 346 17.16 5.60 -3.83
CA THR A 346 16.09 5.18 -2.92
C THR A 346 15.35 3.97 -3.49
N MET A 347 15.21 2.94 -2.66
CA MET A 347 14.43 1.73 -2.94
C MET A 347 13.53 1.39 -1.75
N ILE A 348 12.25 1.14 -2.01
CA ILE A 348 11.29 0.61 -1.05
C ILE A 348 10.97 -0.83 -1.46
N VAL A 349 11.13 -1.78 -0.54
CA VAL A 349 10.83 -3.19 -0.78
C VAL A 349 9.68 -3.61 0.12
N ALA A 350 8.66 -4.24 -0.47
CA ALA A 350 7.45 -4.67 0.21
C ALA A 350 7.16 -6.15 -0.07
N LEU A 351 6.96 -6.94 0.99
CA LEU A 351 6.66 -8.37 0.94
C LEU A 351 5.29 -8.64 1.59
N MET A 352 4.32 -9.10 0.80
CA MET A 352 2.95 -9.39 1.25
C MET A 352 2.63 -10.88 1.17
N GLN A 353 2.02 -11.47 2.20
CA GLN A 353 1.51 -12.86 2.18
C GLN A 353 0.06 -12.93 1.66
N LYS A 354 -0.26 -13.91 0.80
CA LYS A 354 -1.58 -14.05 0.13
C LYS A 354 -2.48 -15.08 0.84
N ASN A 355 -3.80 -14.89 0.74
CA ASN A 355 -4.86 -15.86 1.08
C ASN A 355 -4.94 -16.39 2.53
N ARG A 356 -4.06 -15.96 3.45
CA ARG A 356 -4.04 -16.47 4.85
C ARG A 356 -5.31 -16.18 5.64
N ARG A 357 -5.95 -15.01 5.42
CA ARG A 357 -7.19 -14.64 6.12
C ARG A 357 -8.35 -15.59 5.78
N GLN A 358 -8.41 -16.09 4.54
CA GLN A 358 -9.48 -16.99 4.07
C GLN A 358 -9.41 -18.37 4.75
N ILE A 359 -8.21 -18.83 5.10
CA ILE A 359 -7.98 -20.13 5.73
C ILE A 359 -7.96 -20.07 7.26
N ARG A 360 -8.30 -18.92 7.87
CA ARG A 360 -8.38 -18.74 9.33
C ARG A 360 -9.42 -19.66 9.98
N SER A 361 -10.51 -19.95 9.28
CA SER A 361 -11.54 -20.91 9.72
C SER A 361 -10.99 -22.34 9.89
N MET A 362 -9.85 -22.65 9.26
CA MET A 362 -9.12 -23.91 9.39
C MET A 362 -7.98 -23.83 10.43
N GLY A 363 -7.90 -22.76 11.21
CA GLY A 363 -6.94 -22.57 12.29
C GLY A 363 -5.59 -21.98 11.87
N ALA A 364 -5.47 -21.43 10.65
CA ALA A 364 -4.24 -20.80 10.17
C ALA A 364 -4.23 -19.28 10.44
N ASP A 365 -3.20 -18.79 11.12
CA ASP A 365 -2.96 -17.36 11.36
C ASP A 365 -2.01 -16.75 10.30
N LEU A 366 -1.71 -15.45 10.38
CA LEU A 366 -0.66 -14.84 9.56
C LEU A 366 0.72 -15.44 9.91
N LEU A 367 1.57 -15.65 8.90
CA LEU A 367 2.96 -16.05 9.09
C LEU A 367 3.78 -14.85 9.54
N THR A 368 4.87 -15.12 10.27
CA THR A 368 5.88 -14.11 10.56
C THR A 368 6.81 -14.02 9.35
N VAL A 369 6.73 -12.94 8.57
CA VAL A 369 7.48 -12.78 7.31
C VAL A 369 8.51 -11.64 7.41
N GLY A 370 9.50 -11.67 6.53
CA GLY A 370 10.53 -10.66 6.41
C GLY A 370 11.46 -10.94 5.23
N PHE A 371 12.48 -10.11 5.03
CA PHE A 371 13.41 -10.31 3.93
C PHE A 371 14.81 -9.80 4.27
N ALA A 372 15.81 -10.38 3.60
CA ALA A 372 17.17 -9.88 3.64
C ALA A 372 17.56 -9.34 2.26
N ILE A 373 18.05 -8.10 2.21
CA ILE A 373 18.56 -7.49 0.99
C ILE A 373 20.07 -7.60 1.02
N TYR A 374 20.65 -8.53 0.31
CA TYR A 374 22.09 -8.58 0.23
C TYR A 374 22.60 -7.51 -0.74
N HIS A 375 23.24 -6.46 -0.20
CA HIS A 375 24.51 -6.02 -0.77
C HIS A 375 25.72 -6.51 0.02
N VAL A 376 25.73 -6.67 1.35
CA VAL A 376 24.79 -6.98 2.44
C VAL A 376 24.01 -5.78 3.09
N THR A 377 22.68 -5.85 3.21
CA THR A 377 21.71 -5.08 4.06
C THR A 377 20.53 -6.01 4.51
N ARG A 378 19.49 -5.56 5.23
CA ARG A 378 18.36 -6.42 5.70
C ARG A 378 17.10 -5.63 6.10
N SER A 379 15.93 -6.27 6.18
CA SER A 379 14.79 -5.68 6.90
C SER A 379 15.16 -5.48 8.39
N PRO A 380 14.69 -4.41 9.06
CA PRO A 380 15.03 -4.14 10.46
C PRO A 380 14.52 -5.24 11.40
N SER A 381 13.41 -5.89 11.06
CA SER A 381 12.74 -6.89 11.88
C SER A 381 11.92 -7.85 11.01
N PHE A 382 11.62 -9.03 11.58
CA PHE A 382 10.58 -9.94 11.11
C PHE A 382 9.34 -9.68 11.95
N ILE A 383 8.18 -9.47 11.32
CA ILE A 383 6.96 -9.07 12.00
C ILE A 383 5.77 -9.87 11.43
N ASN A 384 4.80 -10.19 12.28
CA ASN A 384 3.59 -10.93 11.91
C ASN A 384 2.48 -10.01 11.39
N LEU A 385 2.78 -9.24 10.34
CA LEU A 385 1.81 -8.36 9.65
C LEU A 385 1.48 -8.89 8.25
N ARG A 386 0.45 -8.32 7.61
CA ARG A 386 0.04 -8.65 6.24
C ARG A 386 1.15 -8.37 5.23
N GLU A 387 1.80 -7.22 5.36
CA GLU A 387 2.93 -6.76 4.56
C GLU A 387 4.06 -6.27 5.49
N VAL A 388 5.30 -6.51 5.08
CA VAL A 388 6.48 -5.85 5.66
C VAL A 388 7.14 -5.03 4.57
N SER A 389 7.29 -3.72 4.81
CA SER A 389 7.92 -2.78 3.88
C SER A 389 9.07 -2.04 4.56
N CYS A 390 10.12 -1.73 3.79
CA CYS A 390 11.26 -0.95 4.28
C CYS A 390 11.84 -0.06 3.18
N ARG A 391 12.18 1.19 3.54
CA ARG A 391 12.92 2.13 2.69
C ARG A 391 14.43 2.02 2.92
N PHE A 392 15.17 2.02 1.83
CA PHE A 392 16.62 1.97 1.82
C PHE A 392 17.18 3.10 0.95
N LYS A 393 18.24 3.75 1.45
CA LYS A 393 19.17 4.55 0.63
C LYS A 393 20.42 3.71 0.38
N LEU A 394 20.69 3.38 -0.88
CA LEU A 394 21.75 2.46 -1.27
C LEU A 394 22.59 3.08 -2.41
N PRO A 395 23.92 2.85 -2.46
CA PRO A 395 24.70 3.25 -3.64
C PRO A 395 24.19 2.57 -4.93
N PRO A 396 24.48 3.11 -6.13
CA PRO A 396 24.24 2.36 -7.37
C PRO A 396 24.93 0.99 -7.34
N GLY A 397 24.21 -0.06 -7.71
CA GLY A 397 24.69 -1.43 -7.50
C GLY A 397 23.69 -2.54 -7.85
N THR A 398 24.10 -3.78 -7.61
CA THR A 398 23.28 -4.99 -7.77
C THR A 398 23.00 -5.59 -6.40
N TYR A 399 21.74 -5.82 -6.10
CA TYR A 399 21.25 -6.30 -4.81
C TYR A 399 20.48 -7.60 -4.97
N CYS A 400 20.56 -8.51 -3.99
CA CYS A 400 19.77 -9.75 -3.97
C CYS A 400 18.78 -9.73 -2.80
N ILE A 401 17.48 -9.72 -3.08
CA ILE A 401 16.40 -9.77 -2.10
C ILE A 401 16.00 -11.23 -1.88
N VAL A 402 16.04 -11.67 -0.63
CA VAL A 402 15.62 -13.02 -0.21
C VAL A 402 14.44 -12.90 0.75
N PRO A 403 13.19 -13.02 0.27
CA PRO A 403 11.99 -13.07 1.12
C PRO A 403 11.85 -14.43 1.84
N SER A 404 11.56 -14.40 3.13
CA SER A 404 11.39 -15.61 3.94
C SER A 404 10.35 -15.44 5.05
N THR A 405 9.85 -16.57 5.57
CA THR A 405 9.23 -16.64 6.89
C THR A 405 10.29 -16.62 8.00
N TYR A 406 9.88 -16.46 9.26
CA TYR A 406 10.78 -16.52 10.42
C TYR A 406 11.27 -17.95 10.64
N ASP A 407 10.34 -18.90 10.82
CA ASP A 407 10.66 -20.31 11.03
C ASP A 407 10.66 -21.10 9.70
N PRO A 408 11.52 -22.13 9.56
CA PRO A 408 11.54 -22.99 8.38
C PRO A 408 10.31 -23.92 8.33
N ASN A 409 9.98 -24.40 7.13
CA ASN A 409 8.82 -25.28 6.87
C ASN A 409 7.44 -24.63 7.03
N GLU A 410 7.37 -23.31 7.15
CA GLU A 410 6.11 -22.57 7.04
C GLU A 410 5.73 -22.40 5.55
N GLU A 411 4.48 -22.76 5.21
CA GLU A 411 3.96 -22.69 3.84
C GLU A 411 3.13 -21.42 3.63
N GLY A 412 3.39 -20.70 2.54
CA GLY A 412 2.64 -19.49 2.17
C GLY A 412 2.99 -18.91 0.81
N GLU A 413 2.02 -18.28 0.16
CA GLU A 413 2.20 -17.51 -1.07
C GLU A 413 2.54 -16.05 -0.75
N PHE A 414 3.35 -15.39 -1.59
CA PHE A 414 3.71 -13.98 -1.41
C PHE A 414 3.78 -13.15 -2.69
N LEU A 415 3.71 -11.84 -2.51
CA LEU A 415 3.93 -10.78 -3.50
C LEU A 415 5.10 -9.90 -3.06
N LEU A 416 6.15 -9.80 -3.88
CA LEU A 416 7.28 -8.90 -3.67
C LEU A 416 7.15 -7.71 -4.61
N ARG A 417 7.14 -6.49 -4.05
CA ARG A 417 7.04 -5.23 -4.79
C ARG A 417 8.23 -4.34 -4.47
N VAL A 418 8.83 -3.74 -5.50
CA VAL A 418 9.97 -2.83 -5.34
C VAL A 418 9.71 -1.51 -6.04
N PHE A 419 9.75 -0.43 -5.26
CA PHE A 419 9.54 0.94 -5.70
C PHE A 419 10.87 1.69 -5.66
N SER A 420 11.27 2.35 -6.74
CA SER A 420 12.47 3.18 -6.80
C SER A 420 12.19 4.53 -7.44
N GLU A 421 12.97 5.57 -7.05
CA GLU A 421 12.78 6.91 -7.62
C GLU A 421 13.11 6.97 -9.12
N HIS A 422 14.06 6.13 -9.55
CA HIS A 422 14.46 5.94 -10.94
C HIS A 422 14.22 4.49 -11.38
N LYS A 423 14.34 4.23 -12.68
CA LYS A 423 14.11 2.89 -13.24
C LYS A 423 15.03 1.86 -12.60
N ASN A 424 14.46 0.73 -12.17
CA ASN A 424 15.21 -0.45 -11.72
C ASN A 424 15.04 -1.63 -12.70
N VAL A 425 15.99 -2.56 -12.69
CA VAL A 425 15.87 -3.85 -13.42
C VAL A 425 15.88 -4.97 -12.38
N MET A 426 14.80 -5.75 -12.32
CA MET A 426 14.72 -6.91 -11.43
C MET A 426 14.61 -8.23 -12.20
N GLU A 427 15.36 -9.25 -11.78
CA GLU A 427 15.40 -10.60 -12.37
C GLU A 427 15.26 -11.70 -11.30
N TYR A 428 14.66 -12.85 -11.63
CA TYR A 428 14.61 -14.03 -10.76
C TYR A 428 15.95 -14.79 -10.78
N GLY A 429 16.55 -15.04 -9.62
CA GLY A 429 17.91 -15.58 -9.47
C GLY A 429 18.02 -17.08 -9.21
N GLY A 430 16.94 -17.85 -9.30
CA GLY A 430 16.97 -19.30 -9.03
C GLY A 430 17.62 -20.11 -10.17
N TYR A 431 18.38 -21.16 -9.82
CA TYR A 431 18.87 -22.18 -10.75
C TYR A 431 17.69 -23.00 -11.31
N ASN A 432 17.00 -22.47 -12.33
CA ASN A 432 16.25 -23.18 -13.39
C ASN A 432 15.42 -22.14 -14.19
N SER A 433 16.05 -21.36 -15.06
CA SER A 433 15.32 -20.48 -15.99
C SER A 433 14.56 -21.26 -17.08
N ASP A 434 14.87 -22.55 -17.26
CA ASP A 434 14.43 -23.28 -18.47
C ASP A 434 13.15 -24.11 -18.27
N TYR A 435 12.65 -24.27 -17.04
CA TYR A 435 11.45 -25.09 -16.80
C TYR A 435 10.14 -24.30 -16.79
N LEU A 436 10.13 -23.02 -16.39
CA LEU A 436 8.91 -22.20 -16.34
C LEU A 436 8.56 -21.53 -17.68
N SER A 437 9.47 -21.52 -18.66
CA SER A 437 9.22 -21.01 -20.03
C SER A 437 8.38 -21.99 -20.87
N SER A 438 8.43 -23.29 -20.56
CA SER A 438 7.84 -24.34 -21.42
C SER A 438 6.32 -24.53 -21.32
N HIS A 439 5.63 -23.79 -20.45
CA HIS A 439 4.18 -23.96 -20.21
C HIS A 439 3.34 -22.70 -20.55
N ARG A 440 3.92 -21.72 -21.26
CA ARG A 440 3.18 -20.52 -21.71
C ARG A 440 2.75 -20.52 -23.19
N ASP A 441 3.18 -21.49 -23.98
CA ASP A 441 2.78 -21.57 -25.40
C ASP A 441 1.83 -22.75 -25.62
N ASN A 442 0.58 -22.60 -25.19
CA ASN A 442 -0.58 -23.36 -25.69
C ASN A 442 -1.88 -22.62 -25.30
N GLU A 443 -2.02 -21.38 -25.75
CA GLU A 443 -3.36 -20.82 -25.99
C GLU A 443 -3.66 -21.03 -27.48
N VAL A 444 -4.73 -21.77 -27.73
CA VAL A 444 -5.28 -22.04 -29.05
C VAL A 444 -6.09 -20.80 -29.45
N ASP A 445 -5.73 -20.18 -30.57
CA ASP A 445 -6.55 -19.14 -31.21
C ASP A 445 -7.92 -19.73 -31.58
N GLU A 446 -8.97 -19.36 -30.85
CA GLU A 446 -10.35 -19.53 -31.30
C GLU A 446 -10.73 -18.29 -32.12
N GLU A 447 -10.65 -18.41 -33.45
CA GLU A 447 -11.21 -17.43 -34.39
C GLU A 447 -12.75 -17.46 -34.29
N GLU A 448 -13.36 -16.29 -34.05
CA GLU A 448 -14.80 -16.08 -34.06
C GLU A 448 -15.37 -16.18 -35.50
N ASP A 449 -16.20 -17.19 -35.74
CA ASP A 449 -16.99 -17.36 -36.98
C ASP A 449 -18.16 -16.35 -37.02
N GLU A 450 -18.13 -15.41 -37.99
CA GLU A 450 -19.31 -14.60 -38.35
C GLU A 450 -20.38 -15.47 -39.08
N PRO A 451 -21.68 -15.33 -38.79
CA PRO A 451 -22.71 -16.10 -39.47
C PRO A 451 -23.05 -15.52 -40.86
N GLN A 452 -22.81 -16.32 -41.91
CA GLN A 452 -23.19 -16.01 -43.29
C GLN A 452 -24.68 -16.27 -43.59
N GLU A 453 -25.33 -15.33 -44.30
CA GLU A 453 -26.68 -15.49 -44.88
C GLU A 453 -26.74 -16.53 -46.02
N PRO A 454 -27.85 -17.28 -46.20
CA PRO A 454 -27.95 -18.30 -47.24
C PRO A 454 -28.31 -17.72 -48.61
N SER A 455 -27.48 -17.97 -49.62
CA SER A 455 -27.76 -17.67 -51.03
C SER A 455 -28.17 -18.92 -51.82
N TYR A 456 -29.19 -18.78 -52.67
CA TYR A 456 -29.76 -19.85 -53.50
C TYR A 456 -28.91 -20.14 -54.76
N PRO A 457 -28.94 -21.36 -55.33
CA PRO A 457 -27.99 -21.78 -56.37
C PRO A 457 -28.44 -21.41 -57.79
N GLN A 458 -27.46 -21.09 -58.64
CA GLN A 458 -27.58 -21.07 -60.11
C GLN A 458 -26.51 -21.98 -60.75
N PRO A 459 -26.77 -22.55 -61.95
CA PRO A 459 -26.14 -23.78 -62.41
C PRO A 459 -24.90 -23.58 -63.31
N GLN A 460 -24.10 -24.66 -63.33
CA GLN A 460 -22.80 -24.85 -63.97
C GLN A 460 -22.77 -24.73 -65.50
N SER A 461 -21.56 -24.45 -66.04
CA SER A 461 -21.08 -24.89 -67.38
C SER A 461 -19.53 -24.76 -67.49
N PRO A 462 -18.85 -25.49 -68.40
CA PRO A 462 -17.78 -26.43 -67.98
C PRO A 462 -16.37 -26.26 -68.64
N GLN A 463 -15.38 -26.98 -68.07
CA GLN A 463 -14.20 -27.65 -68.71
C GLN A 463 -13.05 -26.76 -69.29
N ASN A 464 -11.74 -27.07 -69.29
CA ASN A 464 -10.91 -28.28 -69.05
C ASN A 464 -9.39 -27.87 -68.91
N PRO A 465 -8.37 -28.77 -68.94
CA PRO A 465 -7.35 -28.98 -67.89
C PRO A 465 -5.92 -28.59 -68.33
N TYR A 466 -4.88 -28.83 -67.51
CA TYR A 466 -3.55 -29.38 -67.90
C TYR A 466 -2.55 -29.31 -66.72
N THR A 467 -2.18 -30.48 -66.19
CA THR A 467 -0.93 -30.81 -65.47
C THR A 467 0.19 -31.12 -66.49
N PRO A 468 1.50 -31.39 -66.17
CA PRO A 468 2.08 -31.89 -64.90
C PRO A 468 3.50 -31.37 -64.48
N THR A 469 3.96 -31.88 -63.33
CA THR A 469 5.32 -31.86 -62.73
C THR A 469 6.38 -32.65 -63.54
N PRO A 470 7.71 -32.55 -63.27
CA PRO A 470 8.38 -33.48 -62.33
C PRO A 470 9.74 -33.08 -61.66
N SER A 471 10.01 -33.72 -60.51
CA SER A 471 11.26 -34.40 -60.03
C SER A 471 12.60 -33.69 -59.67
N TYR A 472 13.10 -34.03 -58.47
CA TYR A 472 14.49 -33.95 -57.91
C TYR A 472 15.54 -34.81 -58.66
N PRO A 473 16.87 -34.61 -58.45
CA PRO A 473 17.62 -35.51 -57.54
C PRO A 473 18.88 -34.94 -56.81
N ASN A 474 19.16 -35.55 -55.64
CA ASN A 474 20.43 -36.03 -55.03
C ASN A 474 21.69 -35.18 -54.73
N SER A 475 22.14 -35.32 -53.47
CA SER A 475 23.48 -35.10 -52.90
C SER A 475 24.54 -36.14 -53.34
N PRO A 476 25.83 -35.86 -53.11
CA PRO A 476 26.68 -36.67 -52.19
C PRO A 476 27.62 -35.77 -51.34
N GLY A 477 28.32 -36.12 -50.25
CA GLY A 477 28.66 -37.34 -49.53
C GLY A 477 29.79 -36.98 -48.52
N TYR A 478 29.83 -37.62 -47.35
CA TYR A 478 30.89 -37.48 -46.32
C TYR A 478 32.16 -38.30 -46.65
N PRO A 479 33.30 -38.10 -45.95
CA PRO A 479 33.66 -39.09 -44.93
C PRO A 479 34.35 -38.57 -43.63
N VAL A 480 34.38 -39.51 -42.68
CA VAL A 480 34.82 -39.57 -41.26
C VAL A 480 36.37 -39.72 -41.17
N SER A 481 37.13 -39.30 -40.12
CA SER A 481 37.32 -40.05 -38.86
C SER A 481 38.31 -39.44 -37.81
N SER A 482 37.89 -39.52 -36.53
CA SER A 482 38.61 -39.94 -35.29
C SER A 482 39.93 -39.28 -34.79
N SER A 483 39.90 -38.75 -33.55
CA SER A 483 40.48 -39.35 -32.31
C SER A 483 40.98 -38.32 -31.26
N GLY A 484 40.74 -38.62 -29.97
CA GLY A 484 41.63 -38.25 -28.83
C GLY A 484 41.39 -36.94 -28.08
N TYR A 485 40.83 -37.01 -26.86
CA TYR A 485 41.01 -35.99 -25.81
C TYR A 485 42.38 -36.17 -25.11
N PRO A 486 43.06 -35.08 -24.71
CA PRO A 486 43.15 -34.81 -23.27
C PRO A 486 43.18 -33.32 -22.85
N ASN A 487 42.87 -33.13 -21.56
CA ASN A 487 42.97 -31.94 -20.70
C ASN A 487 44.32 -31.17 -20.80
N PRO A 488 44.35 -29.83 -20.59
CA PRO A 488 45.27 -29.33 -19.55
C PRO A 488 44.80 -28.06 -18.79
N TYR A 489 44.81 -28.14 -17.45
CA TYR A 489 45.07 -27.01 -16.56
C TYR A 489 46.58 -26.73 -16.48
N PRO A 490 47.06 -25.47 -16.45
CA PRO A 490 48.40 -25.14 -15.99
C PRO A 490 48.42 -24.84 -14.48
N GLY A 491 49.37 -25.46 -13.77
CA GLY A 491 49.58 -25.34 -12.34
C GLY A 491 50.42 -24.11 -11.90
N TYR A 492 50.31 -23.85 -10.60
CA TYR A 492 51.06 -22.86 -9.80
C TYR A 492 52.57 -23.13 -9.76
N PRO A 493 53.40 -22.07 -9.61
CA PRO A 493 54.75 -22.19 -9.06
C PRO A 493 54.81 -21.86 -7.55
N SER A 494 55.74 -22.54 -6.88
CA SER A 494 55.95 -22.64 -5.44
C SER A 494 57.19 -21.88 -4.91
N TYR A 495 57.01 -21.15 -3.79
CA TYR A 495 57.89 -20.81 -2.64
C TYR A 495 59.27 -20.10 -2.82
N PRO A 496 59.67 -19.23 -1.85
CA PRO A 496 60.42 -19.71 -0.67
C PRO A 496 60.01 -19.11 0.70
N GLN A 497 60.48 -19.78 1.76
CA GLN A 497 60.16 -19.62 3.18
C GLN A 497 60.95 -18.52 3.94
N ASN A 498 60.29 -18.01 4.99
CA ASN A 498 60.77 -17.55 6.32
C ASN A 498 61.55 -16.23 6.50
N SER A 499 60.96 -15.30 7.29
CA SER A 499 61.36 -14.98 8.69
C SER A 499 60.62 -13.75 9.29
N GLY A 500 60.19 -13.82 10.56
CA GLY A 500 60.08 -12.65 11.47
C GLY A 500 58.72 -12.28 12.11
N TYR A 501 58.48 -12.78 13.33
CA TYR A 501 57.55 -12.44 14.44
C TYR A 501 57.01 -10.98 14.63
N PRO A 502 56.15 -10.67 15.64
CA PRO A 502 54.87 -11.25 16.08
C PRO A 502 53.74 -10.19 16.27
N TYR A 503 52.48 -10.63 16.35
CA TYR A 503 51.33 -9.77 16.73
C TYR A 503 51.35 -9.43 18.24
N PRO A 504 51.10 -8.18 18.66
CA PRO A 504 50.89 -7.84 20.07
C PRO A 504 49.42 -8.03 20.48
N GLN A 505 49.23 -8.67 21.64
CA GLN A 505 47.97 -8.83 22.33
C GLN A 505 47.66 -7.66 23.28
N HIS A 506 46.39 -7.24 23.27
CA HIS A 506 45.57 -6.72 24.40
C HIS A 506 45.94 -5.34 25.01
N PRO A 507 44.96 -4.52 25.49
CA PRO A 507 44.06 -4.92 26.58
C PRO A 507 42.58 -4.52 26.48
N ASN A 508 41.78 -5.44 27.00
CA ASN A 508 40.44 -5.25 27.52
C ASN A 508 40.50 -4.45 28.84
N PRO A 509 39.66 -3.43 29.07
CA PRO A 509 39.42 -2.90 30.41
C PRO A 509 38.05 -3.36 30.97
N ASN A 510 38.12 -4.35 31.87
CA ASN A 510 37.61 -4.40 33.27
C ASN A 510 36.21 -3.79 33.67
N PRO A 511 35.65 -4.10 34.87
CA PRO A 511 34.31 -4.68 34.96
C PRO A 511 33.37 -4.08 36.06
N TYR A 512 32.07 -4.46 36.02
CA TYR A 512 31.03 -4.46 37.09
C TYR A 512 30.56 -3.10 37.71
N PRO A 513 29.37 -3.00 38.36
CA PRO A 513 28.51 -4.06 38.92
C PRO A 513 27.00 -4.01 38.57
N GLY A 514 26.29 -5.07 38.93
CA GLY A 514 24.90 -5.33 38.57
C GLY A 514 23.82 -4.54 39.30
N TYR A 515 22.62 -4.64 38.73
CA TYR A 515 21.34 -4.36 39.37
C TYR A 515 20.44 -5.62 39.29
N PRO A 516 19.54 -5.82 40.25
CA PRO A 516 18.89 -7.10 40.51
C PRO A 516 17.86 -7.43 39.42
N GLY A 517 17.81 -8.71 39.04
CA GLY A 517 16.81 -9.23 38.13
C GLY A 517 15.41 -9.04 38.70
N TYR A 518 14.55 -8.37 37.93
CA TYR A 518 13.12 -8.55 38.04
C TYR A 518 12.76 -9.90 37.40
N PRO A 519 12.02 -10.78 38.08
CA PRO A 519 11.52 -11.98 37.44
C PRO A 519 10.53 -11.58 36.33
N PRO A 520 10.42 -12.37 35.24
CA PRO A 520 9.37 -12.16 34.26
C PRO A 520 8.00 -12.23 34.96
N PRO A 521 7.02 -11.37 34.61
CA PRO A 521 5.68 -11.51 35.16
C PRO A 521 5.12 -12.88 34.75
N ASN A 522 4.84 -13.69 35.77
CA ASN A 522 4.21 -14.98 35.63
C ASN A 522 2.81 -14.79 35.01
N PRO A 523 2.39 -15.58 34.01
CA PRO A 523 1.06 -15.47 33.44
C PRO A 523 0.03 -15.92 34.47
N GLN A 524 -0.62 -14.97 35.15
CA GLN A 524 -1.81 -15.28 35.93
C GLN A 524 -3.00 -15.49 34.98
N PRO A 525 -3.84 -16.50 35.26
CA PRO A 525 -4.94 -16.88 34.39
C PRO A 525 -5.95 -15.74 34.30
N GLN A 526 -6.39 -15.43 33.07
CA GLN A 526 -7.56 -14.59 32.82
C GLN A 526 -8.75 -15.20 33.56
N GLN A 527 -9.05 -14.68 34.75
CA GLN A 527 -10.33 -14.90 35.40
C GLN A 527 -11.38 -14.16 34.57
N GLY A 528 -12.43 -14.90 34.21
CA GLY A 528 -13.48 -14.47 33.31
C GLY A 528 -14.01 -13.08 33.66
N ARG A 529 -13.88 -12.16 32.70
CA ARG A 529 -14.75 -10.99 32.64
C ARG A 529 -16.06 -11.46 32.04
N SER A 530 -17.12 -11.25 32.81
CA SER A 530 -18.50 -11.37 32.42
C SER A 530 -18.72 -10.63 31.09
N SER A 531 -19.35 -11.34 30.15
CA SER A 531 -19.98 -10.77 28.97
C SER A 531 -20.90 -9.63 29.39
N HIS A 532 -20.44 -8.39 29.27
CA HIS A 532 -21.37 -7.28 29.08
C HIS A 532 -22.01 -7.50 27.72
N SER A 533 -23.32 -7.57 27.75
CA SER A 533 -24.22 -7.69 26.60
C SER A 533 -23.72 -6.82 25.45
N GLY A 534 -23.42 -7.45 24.31
CA GLY A 534 -23.11 -6.71 23.08
C GLY A 534 -24.22 -5.71 22.77
N ASP A 535 -23.81 -4.57 22.24
CA ASP A 535 -24.70 -3.49 21.82
C ASP A 535 -25.87 -4.07 20.98
N PRO A 536 -27.13 -3.87 21.39
CA PRO A 536 -28.30 -4.37 20.67
C PRO A 536 -28.33 -3.93 19.20
N ILE A 537 -27.77 -2.74 18.90
CA ILE A 537 -27.71 -2.17 17.56
C ILE A 537 -26.70 -2.95 16.70
N MET A 538 -25.50 -3.18 17.22
CA MET A 538 -24.46 -3.95 16.51
C MET A 538 -24.85 -5.41 16.29
N ASN A 539 -25.47 -6.04 17.30
CA ASN A 539 -25.97 -7.42 17.18
C ASN A 539 -27.09 -7.58 16.14
N PHE A 540 -27.81 -6.50 15.83
CA PHE A 540 -28.84 -6.48 14.80
C PHE A 540 -28.23 -6.34 13.40
N PHE A 541 -27.32 -5.39 13.19
CA PHE A 541 -26.68 -5.19 11.87
C PHE A 541 -25.90 -6.42 11.42
N ASN A 542 -25.19 -7.11 12.31
CA ASN A 542 -24.49 -8.36 12.00
C ASN A 542 -25.40 -9.50 11.45
N LYS A 543 -26.73 -9.41 11.62
CA LYS A 543 -27.68 -10.41 11.09
C LYS A 543 -28.24 -10.04 9.71
N LEU A 544 -28.09 -8.80 9.25
CA LEU A 544 -28.50 -8.36 7.91
C LEU A 544 -27.49 -8.73 6.82
N PHE A 545 -26.23 -9.05 7.19
CA PHE A 545 -25.12 -9.34 6.27
C PHE A 545 -24.89 -10.83 5.95
N LYS A 546 -25.69 -11.75 6.50
CA LYS A 546 -25.73 -13.16 6.09
C LYS A 546 -26.97 -13.42 5.25
#